data_AF-A0A4Q2J1Q2-F1
#
_entry.id   AF-A0A4Q2J1Q2-F1
#
_cell.length_a   1.000
_cell.length_b   1.000
_cell.length_c   1.000
_cell.angle_alpha   90.00
_cell.angle_beta   90.00
_cell.angle_gamma   90.00
#
_symmetry.space_group_name_H-M   'P 1'
#
loop_
_entity.id
_entity.type
_entity.pdbx_description
1 polymer ?
#
loop_
_entity_poly.entity_id
_entity_poly.type
_entity_poly.pdbx_seq_one_letter_code
_entity_poly.pdbx_strand_id
1 'polypeptide(L)'
;MTQSELARRLGIHASYLSTIEHGAKSPANSAFLFSIASSLQLTVKETEELIAAAKISKRKINLPAGMSIAGYELAETLMKALESLNDDELQDIASLMEVVIRRAERTRHVMPTSTHSEGKESPM
;
A
#
# COMPACT_ATOMS: atom_id res chain seq x y z
N MET A 1 5.71 25.03 -14.28
CA MET A 1 6.97 24.79 -13.53
C MET A 1 7.72 23.65 -14.21
N THR A 2 9.06 23.72 -14.33
CA THR A 2 9.85 22.60 -14.89
C THR A 2 10.30 21.64 -13.79
N GLN A 3 10.68 20.40 -14.14
CA GLN A 3 11.22 19.43 -13.17
C GLN A 3 12.49 19.96 -12.48
N SER A 4 13.38 20.62 -13.23
CA SER A 4 14.60 21.24 -12.69
C SER A 4 14.29 22.40 -11.74
N GLU A 5 13.24 23.18 -12.03
CA GLU A 5 12.76 24.24 -11.15
C GLU A 5 12.23 23.67 -9.83
N LEU A 6 11.44 22.60 -9.90
CA LEU A 6 10.91 21.91 -8.71
C LEU A 6 12.04 21.32 -7.87
N ALA A 7 12.99 20.62 -8.50
CA ALA A 7 14.15 20.05 -7.81
C ALA A 7 14.96 21.12 -7.07
N ARG A 8 15.17 22.28 -7.70
CA ARG A 8 15.85 23.41 -7.07
C ARG A 8 15.09 23.96 -5.86
N ARG A 9 13.77 24.10 -5.94
CA ARG A 9 12.91 24.53 -4.82
C ARG A 9 12.93 23.54 -3.65
N LEU A 10 13.02 22.25 -3.96
CA LEU A 10 13.09 21.17 -2.97
C LEU A 10 14.49 20.95 -2.39
N GLY A 11 15.51 21.66 -2.89
CA GLY A 11 16.91 21.46 -2.46
C GLY A 11 17.48 20.08 -2.83
N ILE A 12 16.94 19.44 -3.86
CA ILE A 12 17.38 18.11 -4.34
C ILE A 12 17.95 18.19 -5.75
N HIS A 13 18.70 17.16 -6.13
CA HIS A 13 19.18 17.03 -7.50
C HIS A 13 18.04 16.61 -8.45
N ALA A 14 18.00 17.16 -9.67
CA ALA A 14 16.96 16.85 -10.65
C ALA A 14 16.89 15.34 -10.99
N SER A 15 18.03 14.64 -10.99
CA SER A 15 18.07 13.18 -11.20
C SER A 15 17.40 12.39 -10.07
N TYR A 16 17.38 12.93 -8.83
CA TYR A 16 16.67 12.32 -7.72
C TYR A 16 15.15 12.46 -7.87
N LEU A 17 14.70 13.66 -8.25
CA LEU A 17 13.28 13.89 -8.55
C LEU A 17 12.80 12.99 -9.70
N SER A 18 13.59 12.89 -10.76
CA SER A 18 13.31 12.00 -11.89
C SER A 18 13.22 10.52 -11.44
N THR A 19 14.12 10.04 -10.58
CA THR A 19 14.02 8.64 -10.09
C THR A 19 12.78 8.38 -9.23
N ILE A 20 12.26 9.41 -8.56
CA ILE A 20 11.01 9.32 -7.81
C ILE A 20 9.80 9.30 -8.75
N GLU A 21 9.76 10.20 -9.73
CA GLU A 21 8.66 10.27 -10.72
C GLU A 21 8.53 8.98 -11.53
N HIS A 22 9.65 8.33 -11.83
CA HIS A 22 9.65 7.02 -12.50
C HIS A 22 9.41 5.85 -11.53
N GLY A 23 9.09 6.08 -10.25
CA GLY A 23 8.80 5.02 -9.27
C GLY A 23 10.00 4.10 -8.95
N ALA A 24 11.21 4.46 -9.38
CA ALA A 24 12.44 3.70 -9.09
C ALA A 24 12.88 3.90 -7.63
N LYS A 25 12.54 5.05 -7.03
CA LYS A 25 12.67 5.32 -5.59
C LYS A 25 11.32 5.77 -5.05
N SER A 26 10.88 5.16 -3.94
CA SER A 26 9.77 5.74 -3.20
C SER A 26 10.24 7.03 -2.51
N PRO A 27 9.41 8.10 -2.50
CA PRO A 27 9.72 9.30 -1.75
C PRO A 27 9.94 8.92 -0.27
N ALA A 28 11.06 9.38 0.29
CA ALA A 28 11.67 8.80 1.48
C ALA A 28 10.81 8.89 2.75
N ASN A 29 9.85 9.81 2.81
CA ASN A 29 8.92 9.97 3.93
C ASN A 29 7.74 10.89 3.52
N SER A 30 6.69 10.93 4.35
CA SER A 30 5.53 11.81 4.17
C SER A 30 5.91 13.30 4.15
N ALA A 31 6.90 13.72 4.93
CA ALA A 31 7.38 15.10 4.96
C ALA A 31 7.88 15.58 3.58
N PHE A 32 8.58 14.70 2.84
CA PHE A 32 9.04 14.99 1.50
C PHE A 32 7.88 15.13 0.51
N LEU A 33 6.85 14.29 0.61
CA LEU A 33 5.62 14.44 -0.19
C LEU A 33 4.90 15.78 0.10
N PHE A 34 4.82 16.19 1.36
CA PHE A 34 4.28 17.51 1.72
C PHE A 34 5.13 18.66 1.16
N SER A 35 6.46 18.52 1.12
CA SER A 35 7.33 19.53 0.51
C SER A 35 7.11 19.66 -1.01
N ILE A 36 6.86 18.54 -1.69
CA ILE A 36 6.47 18.51 -3.12
C ILE A 36 5.13 19.22 -3.29
N ALA A 37 4.12 18.85 -2.50
CA ALA A 37 2.78 19.45 -2.55
C ALA A 37 2.81 20.97 -2.32
N SER A 38 3.58 21.41 -1.31
CA SER A 38 3.77 22.83 -1.01
C SER A 38 4.48 23.57 -2.14
N SER A 39 5.53 22.98 -2.73
CA SER A 39 6.27 23.58 -3.85
C SER A 39 5.42 23.70 -5.13
N LEU A 40 4.48 22.77 -5.31
CA LEU A 40 3.48 22.76 -6.37
C LEU A 40 2.25 23.61 -6.05
N GLN A 41 2.14 24.15 -4.84
CA GLN A 41 1.00 24.93 -4.35
C GLN A 41 -0.32 24.15 -4.44
N LEU A 42 -0.27 22.84 -4.15
CA LEU A 42 -1.43 21.97 -4.15
C LEU A 42 -2.41 22.35 -3.03
N THR A 43 -3.68 22.20 -3.32
CA THR A 43 -4.75 22.23 -2.32
C THR A 43 -4.65 21.05 -1.35
N VAL A 44 -5.43 21.08 -0.27
CA VAL A 44 -5.52 19.96 0.68
C VAL A 44 -5.94 18.67 -0.03
N LYS A 45 -6.96 18.73 -0.89
CA LYS A 45 -7.47 17.59 -1.66
C LYS A 45 -6.41 17.00 -2.59
N GLU A 46 -5.72 17.85 -3.36
CA GLU A 46 -4.65 17.40 -4.28
C GLU A 46 -3.45 16.83 -3.51
N THR A 47 -3.17 17.34 -2.30
CA THR A 47 -2.13 16.79 -1.43
C THR A 47 -2.52 15.39 -0.95
N GLU A 48 -3.78 15.18 -0.56
CA GLU A 48 -4.30 13.86 -0.19
C GLU A 48 -4.23 12.88 -1.37
N GLU A 49 -4.62 13.32 -2.56
CA GLU A 49 -4.52 12.55 -3.81
C GLU A 49 -3.05 12.20 -4.14
N LEU A 50 -2.12 13.14 -4.00
CA LEU A 50 -0.69 12.90 -4.18
C LEU A 50 -0.17 11.83 -3.21
N ILE A 51 -0.55 11.92 -1.93
CA ILE A 51 -0.12 10.96 -0.90
C ILE A 51 -0.73 9.58 -1.18
N ALA A 52 -1.98 9.51 -1.60
CA ALA A 52 -2.63 8.26 -1.97
C ALA A 52 -1.95 7.63 -3.20
N ALA A 53 -1.71 8.41 -4.26
CA ALA A 53 -1.01 7.99 -5.46
C ALA A 53 0.40 7.49 -5.14
N ALA A 54 1.16 8.20 -4.31
CA ALA A 54 2.50 7.80 -3.90
C ALA A 54 2.54 6.49 -3.09
N LYS A 55 1.45 6.16 -2.38
CA LYS A 55 1.35 4.87 -1.66
C LYS A 55 1.18 3.70 -2.61
N ILE A 56 0.39 3.86 -3.68
CA ILE A 56 0.06 2.79 -4.64
C ILE A 56 1.07 2.66 -5.78
N SER A 57 1.81 3.71 -6.12
CA SER A 57 2.76 3.73 -7.26
C SER A 57 4.10 3.02 -6.99
N LYS A 58 4.22 2.28 -5.89
CA LYS A 58 5.46 1.57 -5.52
C LYS A 58 5.69 0.38 -6.45
N ARG A 59 6.84 0.37 -7.13
CA ARG A 59 7.25 -0.76 -7.98
C ARG A 59 7.76 -1.98 -7.23
N LYS A 60 8.00 -1.86 -5.92
CA LYS A 60 8.45 -2.96 -5.07
C LYS A 60 7.37 -3.30 -4.06
N ILE A 61 6.88 -4.53 -4.12
CA ILE A 61 5.93 -5.11 -3.18
C ILE A 61 6.71 -6.09 -2.29
N ASN A 62 6.63 -5.89 -0.98
CA ASN A 62 7.22 -6.83 -0.02
C ASN A 62 6.19 -7.90 0.32
N LEU A 63 6.52 -9.17 0.09
CA LEU A 63 5.67 -10.27 0.50
C LEU A 63 5.79 -10.49 2.02
N PRO A 64 4.67 -10.70 2.75
CA PRO A 64 4.69 -11.05 4.16
C PRO A 64 5.56 -12.26 4.49
N ALA A 65 6.28 -12.21 5.62
CA ALA A 65 6.97 -13.37 6.15
C ALA A 65 5.97 -14.41 6.67
N GLY A 66 6.26 -15.70 6.46
CA GLY A 66 5.44 -16.80 6.97
C GLY A 66 4.18 -17.10 6.14
N MET A 67 4.16 -16.70 4.86
CA MET A 67 3.08 -17.06 3.95
C MET A 67 3.10 -18.58 3.66
N SER A 68 1.93 -19.18 3.46
CA SER A 68 1.82 -20.58 3.04
C SER A 68 2.33 -20.77 1.61
N ILE A 69 2.65 -22.02 1.23
CA ILE A 69 3.03 -22.37 -0.16
C ILE A 69 1.97 -21.86 -1.15
N ALA A 70 0.70 -22.13 -0.88
CA ALA A 70 -0.41 -21.67 -1.70
C ALA A 70 -0.48 -20.13 -1.84
N GLY A 71 -0.09 -19.38 -0.80
CA GLY A 71 0.00 -17.93 -0.88
C GLY A 71 1.12 -17.44 -1.80
N TYR A 72 2.29 -18.08 -1.76
CA TYR A 72 3.39 -17.78 -2.68
C TYR A 72 3.03 -18.12 -4.13
N GLU A 73 2.37 -19.25 -4.38
CA GLU A 73 1.90 -19.64 -5.72
C GLU A 73 0.90 -18.64 -6.29
N LEU A 74 -0.03 -18.14 -5.46
CA LEU A 74 -0.97 -17.10 -5.86
C LEU A 74 -0.24 -15.79 -6.21
N ALA A 75 0.71 -15.37 -5.38
CA ALA A 75 1.47 -14.14 -5.63
C ALA A 75 2.25 -14.23 -6.96
N GLU A 76 2.93 -15.35 -7.21
CA GLU A 76 3.66 -15.61 -8.45
C GLU A 76 2.73 -15.61 -9.68
N THR A 77 1.57 -16.25 -9.56
CA THR A 77 0.57 -16.28 -10.64
C THR A 77 0.05 -14.89 -10.96
N LEU A 78 -0.27 -14.10 -9.92
CA LEU A 78 -0.74 -12.73 -10.08
C LEU A 78 0.34 -11.88 -10.76
N MET A 79 1.59 -11.95 -10.31
CA MET A 79 2.70 -11.19 -10.89
C MET A 79 2.89 -11.47 -12.39
N LYS A 80 2.75 -12.73 -12.83
CA LYS A 80 2.81 -13.09 -14.26
C LYS A 80 1.63 -12.55 -15.06
N ALA A 81 0.44 -12.53 -14.47
CA ALA A 81 -0.76 -12.07 -15.16
C ALA A 81 -0.76 -10.55 -15.36
N LEU A 82 -0.21 -9.77 -14.41
CA LEU A 82 -0.24 -8.30 -14.45
C LEU A 82 0.37 -7.67 -15.72
N GLU A 83 1.24 -8.37 -16.44
CA GLU A 83 1.83 -7.85 -17.70
C GLU A 83 0.87 -7.90 -18.90
N SER A 84 -0.18 -8.72 -18.83
CA SER A 84 -1.08 -9.00 -19.97
C SER A 84 -2.53 -8.60 -19.75
N LEU A 85 -2.91 -8.24 -18.53
CA LEU A 85 -4.30 -7.89 -18.19
C LEU A 85 -4.66 -6.50 -18.70
N ASN A 86 -5.88 -6.36 -19.22
CA ASN A 86 -6.47 -5.06 -19.54
C ASN A 86 -7.20 -4.44 -18.33
N ASP A 87 -7.65 -3.19 -18.49
CA ASP A 87 -8.28 -2.42 -17.41
C ASP A 87 -9.56 -3.08 -16.85
N ASP A 88 -10.39 -3.70 -17.70
CA ASP A 88 -11.61 -4.38 -17.27
C ASP A 88 -11.27 -5.64 -16.45
N GLU A 89 -10.31 -6.44 -16.90
CA GLU A 89 -9.85 -7.65 -16.19
C GLU A 89 -9.18 -7.31 -14.85
N LEU A 90 -8.40 -6.23 -14.80
CA LEU A 90 -7.82 -5.72 -13.57
C LEU A 90 -8.92 -5.29 -12.58
N GLN A 91 -9.98 -4.64 -13.06
CA GLN A 91 -11.10 -4.20 -12.25
C GLN A 91 -11.91 -5.39 -11.69
N ASP A 92 -12.10 -6.45 -12.47
CA ASP A 92 -12.74 -7.69 -12.02
C ASP A 92 -11.94 -8.37 -10.90
N ILE A 93 -10.63 -8.50 -11.08
CA ILE A 93 -9.73 -9.08 -10.06
C ILE A 93 -9.76 -8.22 -8.78
N ALA A 94 -9.67 -6.90 -8.91
CA ALA A 94 -9.72 -5.99 -7.77
C ALA A 94 -11.03 -6.14 -6.97
N SER A 95 -12.16 -6.23 -7.67
CA SER A 95 -13.48 -6.41 -7.07
C SER A 95 -13.59 -7.74 -6.32
N LEU A 96 -13.08 -8.83 -6.92
CA LEU A 96 -13.03 -10.14 -6.27
C LEU A 96 -12.16 -10.13 -5.01
N MET A 97 -10.97 -9.52 -5.09
CA MET A 97 -10.06 -9.41 -3.95
C MET A 97 -10.70 -8.64 -2.79
N GLU A 98 -11.46 -7.58 -3.06
CA GLU A 98 -12.17 -6.82 -2.03
C GLU A 98 -13.22 -7.69 -1.30
N VAL A 99 -13.94 -8.53 -2.03
CA VAL A 99 -14.89 -9.50 -1.44
C VAL A 99 -14.16 -10.53 -0.57
N VAL A 100 -13.03 -11.07 -1.04
CA VAL A 100 -12.23 -12.06 -0.31
C VAL A 100 -11.65 -11.46 0.98
N ILE A 101 -11.12 -10.24 0.94
CA ILE A 101 -10.58 -9.52 2.11
C ILE A 101 -11.66 -9.35 3.16
N ARG A 102 -12.84 -8.82 2.76
CA ARG A 102 -13.98 -8.63 3.67
C ARG A 102 -14.42 -9.95 4.32
N ARG A 103 -14.40 -11.06 3.59
CA ARG A 103 -14.73 -12.39 4.13
C ARG A 103 -13.69 -12.84 5.17
N ALA A 104 -12.40 -12.69 4.86
CA ALA A 104 -11.31 -13.09 5.75
C ALA A 104 -11.27 -12.27 7.06
N GLU A 105 -11.65 -11.00 7.02
CA GLU A 105 -11.78 -10.16 8.22
C GLU A 105 -12.91 -10.65 9.14
N ARG A 106 -14.07 -11.00 8.58
CA ARG A 106 -15.20 -11.54 9.36
C ARG A 106 -14.83 -12.84 10.05
N THR A 107 -14.18 -13.78 9.36
CA THR A 107 -13.77 -15.07 9.96
C THR A 107 -12.76 -14.88 11.10
N ARG A 108 -11.86 -13.90 10.99
CA ARG A 108 -10.86 -13.60 12.03
C ARG A 108 -11.44 -12.85 13.22
N HIS A 109 -12.50 -12.06 13.04
CA HIS A 109 -13.15 -11.31 14.12
C HIS A 109 -14.06 -12.17 15.02
N VAL A 110 -14.44 -13.38 14.59
CA VAL A 110 -15.33 -14.28 15.35
C VAL A 110 -14.61 -15.09 16.46
N MET A 111 -13.32 -14.83 16.73
CA MET A 111 -12.58 -15.47 17.83
C MET A 111 -12.12 -14.45 18.90
N PRO A 112 -13.01 -13.94 19.77
CA PRO A 112 -12.61 -13.48 21.10
C PRO A 112 -12.55 -14.69 22.04
N THR A 113 -11.35 -14.92 22.59
CA THR A 113 -11.03 -15.66 23.82
C THR A 113 -12.20 -16.29 24.58
N SER A 114 -12.33 -17.61 24.48
CA SER A 114 -12.92 -18.42 25.53
C SER A 114 -11.98 -18.42 26.75
N THR A 115 -12.07 -17.39 27.58
CA THR A 115 -11.60 -17.40 28.96
C THR A 115 -12.78 -17.17 29.89
N HIS A 116 -13.57 -18.23 30.13
CA HIS A 116 -14.21 -18.48 31.43
C HIS A 116 -14.94 -19.85 31.47
N SER A 117 -14.45 -20.75 32.30
CA SER A 117 -15.25 -21.55 33.26
C SER A 117 -14.29 -21.92 34.39
N GLU A 118 -14.22 -21.15 35.46
CA GLU A 118 -14.88 -21.45 36.74
C GLU A 118 -14.77 -22.91 37.21
N GLY A 119 -14.06 -23.08 38.31
CA GLY A 119 -14.08 -24.22 39.23
C GLY A 119 -13.32 -23.80 40.49
N LYS A 120 -13.95 -22.98 41.35
CA LYS A 120 -14.50 -23.42 42.65
C LYS A 120 -13.59 -24.42 43.39
N GLU A 121 -12.94 -23.98 44.46
CA GLU A 121 -13.21 -24.41 45.84
C GLU A 121 -12.19 -23.79 46.84
N SER A 122 -12.67 -22.83 47.63
CA SER A 122 -12.33 -22.74 49.06
C SER A 122 -13.15 -23.82 49.77
N PRO A 123 -12.68 -24.49 50.85
CA PRO A 123 -12.61 -23.83 52.17
C PRO A 123 -11.59 -24.37 53.20
N MET A 124 -11.55 -23.63 54.33
CA MET A 124 -10.93 -23.86 55.66
C MET A 124 -9.53 -23.28 55.88
#